data_AF-A0A6I5YRJ4-F1
#
_entry.id   AF-A0A6I5YRJ4-F1
#
_cell.length_a   1.000
_cell.length_b   1.000
_cell.length_c   1.000
_cell.angle_alpha   90.00
_cell.angle_beta   90.00
_cell.angle_gamma   90.00
#
_symmetry.space_group_name_H-M   'P 1'
#
loop_
_entity.id
_entity.type
_entity.pdbx_description
1 polymer ?
#
loop_
_entity_poly.entity_id
_entity_poly.type
_entity_poly.pdbx_seq_one_letter_code
_entity_poly.pdbx_strand_id
1 'polypeptide(L)'
;MEGDEVADDLAHSEAWAGLIDGDYDRGVVRIATLTRDRTNYLLFASVELLPPEIPSPPNGAQAMNCDPGRLYVSRNVLPISAALDWYQACWNVPTQAHPGAPVEISLGILSPEPPVRRLVLRNDVPFSPAWHVMPRLHRLVSMQPLPAPIVDMTEGMTSVERYRRARSWLLERLHFDLLAHDDWLGGIGLVAPNPLLGSSRARISTRGNGTETVTVAGRPRRGATLDGLKIVFHERRVAGTGIHAEHVTDAFGAASALITGGVEELGHQILCPRRGLLHDEPPGWFFRSFSMQTNVPVGERIANPMRRRRSTVAEPLVTSIWRPPEVQQPVVTTSPVMRLEQLQRLRQDRFGEYRPLQARGDRDDVRAFENEREEAVLFIRRLVARARRRILLVDPYLVAADLQEFAYAAEQQGVEIQCLISPPKRYYTRASSEAGATMLTGEELVAQIVAMREPALGFGKIDVRATTQRGLHDRFLRIDDDLWHCGHSFNGVGTGDVSVMSRVTRPGELLTLLDEIFSAAGSFEDWWARRPQPRPRTIRDRVADMLRRAASAIGGSSGSKDAGGEDA
;
A
#
# COMPACT_ATOMS: atom_id res chain seq x y z
N MET A 1 25.99 -28.30 33.59
CA MET A 1 26.86 -28.48 32.41
C MET A 1 26.36 -29.70 31.66
N GLU A 2 25.23 -29.56 30.98
CA GLU A 2 24.61 -30.54 30.07
C GLU A 2 23.40 -29.77 29.51
N GLY A 3 23.58 -29.13 28.37
CA GLY A 3 22.60 -28.18 27.84
C GLY A 3 22.99 -27.54 26.50
N ASP A 4 24.29 -27.52 26.18
CA ASP A 4 24.78 -26.97 24.90
C ASP A 4 24.97 -28.03 23.79
N GLU A 5 25.04 -29.32 24.10
CA GLU A 5 25.33 -30.34 23.06
C GLU A 5 24.15 -30.68 22.14
N VAL A 6 22.90 -30.34 22.50
CA VAL A 6 21.72 -30.68 21.67
C VAL A 6 21.48 -29.65 20.56
N ALA A 7 22.02 -28.43 20.68
CA ALA A 7 21.83 -27.37 19.68
C ALA A 7 22.78 -27.51 18.48
N ASP A 8 23.99 -28.07 18.68
CA ASP A 8 25.01 -28.20 17.63
C ASP A 8 24.75 -29.39 16.68
N ASP A 9 24.11 -30.45 17.15
CA ASP A 9 23.83 -31.67 16.36
C ASP A 9 22.75 -31.48 15.29
N LEU A 10 21.87 -30.48 15.41
CA LEU A 10 20.85 -30.17 14.39
C LEU A 10 21.36 -29.25 13.26
N ALA A 11 22.53 -28.63 13.43
CA ALA A 11 23.13 -27.77 12.41
C ALA A 11 23.85 -28.57 11.29
N HIS A 12 24.07 -29.88 11.49
CA HIS A 12 24.97 -30.71 10.67
C HIS A 12 24.28 -31.79 9.82
N SER A 13 22.95 -31.78 9.68
CA SER A 13 22.33 -32.48 8.54
C SER A 13 22.81 -31.81 7.25
N GLU A 14 23.72 -32.44 6.50
CA GLU A 14 24.18 -31.94 5.20
C GLU A 14 23.00 -31.74 4.21
N ALA A 15 21.90 -32.48 4.37
CA ALA A 15 20.75 -32.39 3.49
C ALA A 15 19.72 -31.32 3.93
N TRP A 16 19.13 -30.64 2.95
CA TRP A 16 18.01 -29.73 3.14
C TRP A 16 16.74 -30.49 3.56
N ALA A 17 16.19 -30.16 4.73
CA ALA A 17 14.99 -30.80 5.25
C ALA A 17 13.78 -30.56 4.32
N GLY A 18 13.14 -31.65 3.89
CA GLY A 18 11.96 -31.62 3.03
C GLY A 18 12.22 -31.42 1.54
N LEU A 19 13.49 -31.36 1.11
CA LEU A 19 13.89 -31.57 -0.28
C LEU A 19 14.20 -33.04 -0.51
N ILE A 20 13.63 -33.62 -1.55
CA ILE A 20 13.78 -35.05 -1.87
C ILE A 20 14.32 -35.18 -3.29
N ASP A 21 15.26 -36.10 -3.49
CA ASP A 21 15.80 -36.40 -4.81
C ASP A 21 14.68 -36.74 -5.81
N GLY A 22 14.75 -36.12 -6.98
CA GLY A 22 13.75 -36.23 -8.03
C GLY A 22 12.60 -35.23 -7.95
N ASP A 23 12.46 -34.44 -6.87
CA ASP A 23 11.47 -33.36 -6.79
C ASP A 23 11.77 -32.22 -7.78
N TYR A 24 13.05 -32.02 -8.08
CA TYR A 24 13.56 -30.98 -8.95
C TYR A 24 14.65 -31.58 -9.84
N ASP A 25 14.88 -30.97 -11.02
CA ASP A 25 15.96 -31.38 -11.95
C ASP A 25 17.11 -30.35 -12.01
N ARG A 26 16.79 -29.05 -11.89
CA ARG A 26 17.77 -27.95 -12.04
C ARG A 26 17.53 -26.83 -11.03
N GLY A 27 18.58 -26.06 -10.76
CA GLY A 27 18.48 -24.79 -10.03
C GLY A 27 18.78 -23.61 -10.96
N VAL A 28 17.99 -22.54 -10.88
CA VAL A 28 18.22 -21.30 -11.63
C VAL A 28 18.67 -20.22 -10.66
N VAL A 29 19.92 -19.79 -10.80
CA VAL A 29 20.48 -18.68 -10.03
C VAL A 29 20.30 -17.39 -10.82
N ARG A 30 19.43 -16.49 -10.33
CA ARG A 30 19.28 -15.12 -10.85
C ARG A 30 19.99 -14.16 -9.91
N ILE A 31 20.83 -13.28 -10.48
CA ILE A 31 21.60 -12.32 -9.69
C ILE A 31 21.44 -10.95 -10.33
N ALA A 32 21.11 -9.95 -9.51
CA ALA A 32 21.17 -8.54 -9.85
C ALA A 32 22.30 -7.89 -9.04
N THR A 33 23.19 -7.17 -9.70
CA THR A 33 24.28 -6.41 -9.07
C THR A 33 24.34 -4.98 -9.58
N LEU A 34 24.90 -4.11 -8.74
CA LEU A 34 25.31 -2.76 -9.10
C LEU A 34 26.84 -2.71 -9.09
N THR A 35 27.45 -2.48 -10.24
CA THR A 35 28.88 -2.24 -10.36
C THR A 35 29.16 -0.76 -10.20
N ARG A 36 29.96 -0.39 -9.18
CA ARG A 36 30.46 0.97 -8.96
C ARG A 36 31.83 0.89 -8.32
N ASP A 37 32.75 1.76 -8.72
CA ASP A 37 34.13 1.78 -8.19
C ASP A 37 34.82 0.41 -8.25
N ARG A 38 34.64 -0.30 -9.38
CA ARG A 38 35.15 -1.66 -9.65
C ARG A 38 34.65 -2.75 -8.69
N THR A 39 33.65 -2.47 -7.87
CA THR A 39 33.04 -3.42 -6.94
C THR A 39 31.64 -3.81 -7.44
N ASN A 40 31.30 -5.10 -7.43
CA ASN A 40 29.97 -5.60 -7.80
C ASN A 40 29.13 -5.81 -6.54
N TYR A 41 28.32 -4.82 -6.16
CA TYR A 41 27.44 -4.93 -4.99
C TYR A 41 26.21 -5.77 -5.31
N LEU A 42 25.87 -6.73 -4.46
CA LEU A 42 24.63 -7.50 -4.57
C LEU A 42 23.42 -6.57 -4.37
N LEU A 43 22.56 -6.47 -5.38
CA LEU A 43 21.23 -5.87 -5.23
C LEU A 43 20.21 -6.90 -4.77
N PHE A 44 20.23 -8.09 -5.38
CA PHE A 44 19.30 -9.17 -5.11
C PHE A 44 19.79 -10.45 -5.77
N ALA A 45 19.57 -11.61 -5.15
CA ALA A 45 19.66 -12.87 -5.86
C ALA A 45 18.55 -13.85 -5.48
N SER A 46 18.28 -14.80 -6.35
CA SER A 46 17.41 -15.94 -6.06
C SER A 46 17.94 -17.23 -6.66
N VAL A 47 17.73 -18.33 -5.95
CA VAL A 47 17.93 -19.69 -6.42
C VAL A 47 16.55 -20.32 -6.51
N GLU A 48 16.07 -20.54 -7.73
CA GLU A 48 14.77 -21.16 -8.00
C GLU A 48 14.99 -22.62 -8.41
N LEU A 49 14.42 -23.55 -7.65
CA LEU A 49 14.44 -24.97 -8.00
C LEU A 49 13.35 -25.28 -9.04
N LEU A 50 13.71 -25.98 -10.10
CA LEU A 50 12.78 -26.32 -11.19
C LEU A 50 12.35 -27.78 -11.13
N PRO A 51 11.04 -28.05 -10.98
CA PRO A 51 10.48 -29.38 -11.17
C PRO A 51 10.77 -29.92 -12.59
N PRO A 52 10.87 -31.24 -12.79
CA PRO A 52 11.28 -31.84 -14.07
C PRO A 52 10.44 -31.44 -15.29
N GLU A 53 9.18 -31.08 -15.10
CA GLU A 53 8.29 -30.67 -16.19
C GLU A 53 8.46 -29.20 -16.63
N ILE A 54 9.19 -28.39 -15.86
CA ILE A 54 9.38 -26.97 -16.15
C ILE A 54 10.64 -26.80 -17.00
N PRO A 55 10.53 -26.20 -18.21
CA PRO A 55 11.69 -26.03 -19.07
C PRO A 55 12.70 -25.09 -18.42
N SER A 56 13.97 -25.46 -18.52
CA SER A 56 15.06 -24.59 -18.09
C SER A 56 15.11 -23.33 -18.96
N PRO A 57 15.16 -22.13 -18.36
CA PRO A 57 15.31 -20.92 -19.13
C PRO A 57 16.74 -20.81 -19.69
N PRO A 58 16.98 -20.09 -20.80
CA PRO A 58 18.33 -19.98 -21.33
C PRO A 58 19.24 -19.19 -20.38
N ASN A 59 20.51 -19.59 -20.30
CA ASN A 59 21.52 -18.77 -19.62
C ASN A 59 21.63 -17.40 -20.30
N GLY A 60 21.90 -16.36 -19.51
CA GLY A 60 22.02 -15.04 -20.08
C GLY A 60 22.47 -14.00 -19.07
N ALA A 61 23.07 -12.94 -19.59
CA ALA A 61 23.49 -11.79 -18.83
C ALA A 61 23.14 -10.53 -19.61
N GLN A 62 22.64 -9.53 -18.90
CA GLN A 62 22.33 -8.22 -19.46
C GLN A 62 22.88 -7.15 -18.53
N ALA A 63 23.25 -6.01 -19.10
CA ALA A 63 23.76 -4.89 -18.34
C ALA A 63 23.21 -3.58 -18.86
N MET A 64 23.08 -2.60 -17.97
CA MET A 64 22.71 -1.23 -18.31
C MET A 64 23.61 -0.25 -17.57
N ASN A 65 24.15 0.72 -18.29
CA ASN A 65 24.87 1.82 -17.65
C ASN A 65 23.87 2.71 -16.89
N CYS A 66 24.13 2.91 -15.61
CA CYS A 66 23.36 3.74 -14.69
C CYS A 66 24.33 4.71 -14.01
N ASP A 67 24.86 5.66 -14.80
CA ASP A 67 25.92 6.59 -14.43
C ASP A 67 25.69 7.21 -13.03
N PRO A 68 26.62 7.03 -12.05
CA PRO A 68 28.03 6.61 -12.20
C PRO A 68 28.33 5.09 -12.12
N GLY A 69 27.32 4.23 -12.19
CA GLY A 69 27.47 2.77 -12.10
C GLY A 69 26.98 1.99 -13.32
N ARG A 70 26.96 0.66 -13.19
CA ARG A 70 26.38 -0.25 -14.17
C ARG A 70 25.53 -1.30 -13.46
N LEU A 71 24.27 -1.43 -13.83
CA LEU A 71 23.43 -2.54 -13.41
C LEU A 71 23.73 -3.77 -14.24
N TYR A 72 23.73 -4.92 -13.60
CA TYR A 72 23.93 -6.21 -14.23
C TYR A 72 22.91 -7.21 -13.71
N VAL A 73 22.27 -7.94 -14.61
CA VAL A 73 21.36 -9.04 -14.26
C VAL A 73 21.79 -10.28 -15.03
N SER A 74 22.01 -11.38 -14.32
CA SER A 74 22.35 -12.67 -14.91
C SER A 74 21.37 -13.75 -14.48
N ARG A 75 21.33 -14.80 -15.29
CA ARG A 75 20.58 -16.03 -15.05
C ARG A 75 21.46 -17.21 -15.45
N ASN A 76 21.72 -18.09 -14.49
CA ASN A 76 22.57 -19.26 -14.65
C ASN A 76 21.80 -20.51 -14.21
N VAL A 77 21.59 -21.44 -15.13
CA VAL A 77 21.02 -22.76 -14.87
C VAL A 77 22.15 -23.69 -14.48
N LEU A 78 22.02 -24.30 -13.31
CA LEU A 78 23.01 -25.18 -12.71
C LEU A 78 22.36 -26.52 -12.32
N PRO A 79 23.16 -27.58 -12.15
CA PRO A 79 22.74 -28.73 -11.35
C PRO A 79 22.26 -28.29 -9.96
N ILE A 80 21.33 -29.03 -9.37
CA ILE A 80 20.73 -28.67 -8.07
C ILE A 80 21.79 -28.56 -6.98
N SER A 81 22.71 -29.53 -6.89
CA SER A 81 23.80 -29.49 -5.92
C SER A 81 24.60 -28.20 -6.04
N ALA A 82 25.10 -27.88 -7.25
CA ALA A 82 25.86 -26.65 -7.47
C ALA A 82 25.08 -25.36 -7.14
N ALA A 83 23.77 -25.32 -7.39
CA ALA A 83 22.93 -24.17 -7.03
C ALA A 83 22.75 -24.03 -5.51
N LEU A 84 22.53 -25.16 -4.81
CA LEU A 84 22.40 -25.19 -3.35
C LEU A 84 23.73 -24.91 -2.66
N ASP A 85 24.82 -25.45 -3.16
CA ASP A 85 26.18 -25.22 -2.67
C ASP A 85 26.55 -23.74 -2.80
N TRP A 86 26.24 -23.12 -3.96
CA TRP A 86 26.45 -21.68 -4.13
C TRP A 86 25.61 -20.86 -3.16
N TYR A 87 24.34 -21.22 -2.95
CA TYR A 87 23.47 -20.55 -1.98
C TYR A 87 24.03 -20.64 -0.56
N GLN A 88 24.48 -21.82 -0.15
CA GLN A 88 25.06 -22.06 1.17
C GLN A 88 26.40 -21.34 1.35
N ALA A 89 27.23 -21.30 0.31
CA ALA A 89 28.51 -20.61 0.34
C ALA A 89 28.34 -19.09 0.55
N CYS A 90 27.18 -18.50 0.24
CA CYS A 90 26.87 -17.10 0.54
C CYS A 90 26.59 -16.82 2.04
N TRP A 91 26.50 -17.84 2.89
CA TRP A 91 26.18 -17.68 4.30
C TRP A 91 27.38 -17.12 5.08
N ASN A 92 27.20 -15.99 5.76
CA ASN A 92 28.18 -15.36 6.66
C ASN A 92 29.53 -15.02 6.00
N VAL A 93 29.57 -14.89 4.67
CA VAL A 93 30.76 -14.44 3.93
C VAL A 93 30.52 -13.05 3.33
N PRO A 94 31.54 -12.17 3.32
CA PRO A 94 31.38 -10.82 2.80
C PRO A 94 31.32 -10.77 1.27
N THR A 95 31.89 -11.77 0.60
CA THR A 95 31.98 -11.86 -0.85
C THR A 95 31.75 -13.29 -1.34
N GLN A 96 31.33 -13.45 -2.59
CA GLN A 96 31.19 -14.76 -3.23
C GLN A 96 31.41 -14.68 -4.74
N ALA A 97 31.97 -15.74 -5.31
CA ALA A 97 32.14 -15.87 -6.76
C ALA A 97 30.79 -15.92 -7.50
N HIS A 98 30.70 -15.21 -8.62
CA HIS A 98 29.54 -15.29 -9.50
C HIS A 98 29.52 -16.66 -10.22
N PRO A 99 28.41 -17.41 -10.20
CA PRO A 99 28.37 -18.81 -10.65
C PRO A 99 28.52 -19.00 -12.17
N GLY A 100 28.46 -17.92 -12.96
CA GLY A 100 28.64 -17.94 -14.42
C GLY A 100 29.59 -16.90 -14.97
N ALA A 101 30.40 -16.25 -14.12
CA ALA A 101 31.35 -15.21 -14.56
C ALA A 101 32.55 -15.13 -13.61
N PRO A 102 33.76 -14.82 -14.10
CA PRO A 102 34.96 -14.70 -13.28
C PRO A 102 35.00 -13.35 -12.55
N VAL A 103 33.94 -13.04 -11.81
CA VAL A 103 33.78 -11.82 -11.03
C VAL A 103 33.31 -12.15 -9.64
N GLU A 104 33.82 -11.40 -8.66
CA GLU A 104 33.41 -11.50 -7.27
C GLU A 104 32.26 -10.53 -6.99
N ILE A 105 31.30 -10.98 -6.18
CA ILE A 105 30.14 -10.22 -5.74
C ILE A 105 30.34 -9.84 -4.27
N SER A 106 30.19 -8.57 -3.95
CA SER A 106 30.13 -8.07 -2.57
C SER A 106 28.73 -8.29 -2.02
N LEU A 107 28.60 -9.19 -1.04
CA LEU A 107 27.34 -9.57 -0.41
C LEU A 107 27.05 -8.73 0.86
N GLY A 108 28.09 -8.36 1.60
CA GLY A 108 27.94 -7.99 3.01
C GLY A 108 27.69 -9.23 3.89
N ILE A 109 27.45 -9.05 5.19
CA ILE A 109 27.16 -10.19 6.07
C ILE A 109 25.69 -10.62 5.92
N LEU A 110 25.48 -11.83 5.37
CA LEU A 110 24.17 -12.43 5.20
C LEU A 110 23.93 -13.56 6.20
N SER A 111 22.75 -13.58 6.82
CA SER A 111 22.37 -14.60 7.79
C SER A 111 21.02 -15.25 7.42
N PRO A 112 20.85 -16.58 7.60
CA PRO A 112 19.68 -17.32 7.16
C PRO A 112 18.49 -17.11 8.07
N GLU A 113 17.31 -17.09 7.45
CA GLU A 113 16.01 -17.12 8.07
C GLU A 113 15.11 -18.08 7.27
N PRO A 114 14.67 -19.21 7.87
CA PRO A 114 15.02 -19.68 9.23
C PRO A 114 16.52 -20.06 9.35
N PRO A 115 17.08 -20.18 10.56
CA PRO A 115 18.52 -20.44 10.76
C PRO A 115 18.97 -21.86 10.38
N VAL A 116 18.03 -22.79 10.27
CA VAL A 116 18.25 -24.19 9.89
C VAL A 116 17.94 -24.38 8.40
N ARG A 117 18.52 -25.42 7.76
CA ARG A 117 18.28 -25.82 6.36
C ARG A 117 16.86 -26.36 6.12
N ARG A 118 15.86 -25.54 6.40
CA ARG A 118 14.43 -25.84 6.33
C ARG A 118 13.73 -24.74 5.54
N LEU A 119 12.86 -25.15 4.64
CA LEU A 119 12.06 -24.22 3.87
C LEU A 119 10.76 -23.89 4.62
N VAL A 120 10.35 -22.63 4.58
CA VAL A 120 9.08 -22.14 5.15
C VAL A 120 8.10 -21.84 4.03
N LEU A 121 6.84 -22.24 4.20
CA LEU A 121 5.82 -21.98 3.19
C LEU A 121 5.47 -20.49 3.16
N ARG A 122 5.44 -19.88 1.96
CA ARG A 122 4.97 -18.50 1.79
C ARG A 122 4.13 -18.35 0.53
N ASN A 123 3.07 -17.56 0.62
CA ASN A 123 2.17 -17.27 -0.51
C ASN A 123 2.45 -15.91 -1.18
N ASP A 124 3.40 -15.14 -0.67
CA ASP A 124 3.58 -13.72 -1.00
C ASP A 124 5.00 -13.35 -1.44
N VAL A 125 5.71 -14.31 -2.02
CA VAL A 125 7.03 -14.08 -2.60
C VAL A 125 6.87 -13.25 -3.89
N PRO A 126 7.40 -12.01 -3.96
CA PRO A 126 7.05 -11.07 -5.03
C PRO A 126 7.57 -11.47 -6.42
N PHE A 127 8.59 -12.32 -6.47
CA PHE A 127 9.19 -12.89 -7.68
C PHE A 127 8.79 -14.34 -7.93
N SER A 128 7.80 -14.85 -7.20
CA SER A 128 7.28 -16.20 -7.41
C SER A 128 6.22 -16.20 -8.51
N PRO A 129 6.44 -16.85 -9.67
CA PRO A 129 5.40 -17.03 -10.67
C PRO A 129 4.25 -17.90 -10.15
N ALA A 130 3.07 -17.75 -10.78
CA ALA A 130 1.83 -18.40 -10.35
C ALA A 130 1.93 -19.94 -10.34
N TRP A 131 2.77 -20.52 -11.20
CA TRP A 131 2.97 -21.97 -11.28
C TRP A 131 3.73 -22.56 -10.08
N HIS A 132 4.29 -21.74 -9.19
CA HIS A 132 4.97 -22.23 -7.99
C HIS A 132 4.05 -22.89 -6.97
N VAL A 133 2.78 -22.46 -6.92
CA VAL A 133 1.73 -22.97 -6.03
C VAL A 133 2.20 -23.01 -4.56
N MET A 134 2.15 -21.86 -3.88
CA MET A 134 2.67 -21.71 -2.51
C MET A 134 4.11 -22.24 -2.37
N PRO A 135 5.09 -21.53 -2.94
CA PRO A 135 6.48 -21.96 -2.82
C PRO A 135 6.91 -22.05 -1.35
N ARG A 136 7.87 -22.93 -1.10
CA ARG A 136 8.63 -22.98 0.14
C ARG A 136 9.89 -22.15 -0.06
N LEU A 137 10.22 -21.30 0.91
CA LEU A 137 11.26 -20.28 0.84
C LEU A 137 12.27 -20.49 1.96
N HIS A 138 13.53 -20.20 1.70
CA HIS A 138 14.52 -19.90 2.72
C HIS A 138 15.26 -18.62 2.30
N ARG A 139 15.63 -17.76 3.24
CA ARG A 139 16.13 -16.42 2.90
C ARG A 139 17.46 -16.15 3.61
N LEU A 140 18.44 -15.62 2.88
CA LEU A 140 19.60 -14.97 3.46
C LEU A 140 19.29 -13.47 3.56
N VAL A 141 19.25 -12.98 4.80
CA VAL A 141 18.91 -11.60 5.14
C VAL A 141 20.19 -10.81 5.34
N SER A 142 20.24 -9.59 4.77
CA SER A 142 21.35 -8.68 5.01
C SER A 142 21.31 -8.15 6.45
N MET A 143 22.35 -8.48 7.20
CA MET A 143 22.49 -8.09 8.61
C MET A 143 23.12 -6.71 8.79
N GLN A 144 23.60 -6.12 7.71
CA GLN A 144 24.25 -4.82 7.70
C GLN A 144 23.38 -3.78 6.98
N PRO A 145 23.64 -2.48 7.21
CA PRO A 145 23.11 -1.43 6.34
C PRO A 145 23.54 -1.67 4.88
N LEU A 146 22.69 -1.26 3.93
CA LEU A 146 23.04 -1.35 2.52
C LEU A 146 24.27 -0.46 2.21
N PRO A 147 25.20 -0.92 1.36
CA PRO A 147 26.30 -0.09 0.87
C PRO A 147 25.82 1.23 0.27
N ALA A 148 26.58 2.32 0.48
CA ALA A 148 26.25 3.66 -0.02
C ALA A 148 25.89 3.69 -1.52
N PRO A 149 26.55 2.95 -2.43
CA PRO A 149 26.14 2.88 -3.83
C PRO A 149 24.71 2.39 -4.06
N ILE A 150 24.21 1.46 -3.24
CA ILE A 150 22.84 0.96 -3.30
C ILE A 150 21.89 2.00 -2.71
N VAL A 151 22.26 2.61 -1.58
CA VAL A 151 21.47 3.68 -0.94
C VAL A 151 21.30 4.88 -1.88
N ASP A 152 22.37 5.32 -2.55
CA ASP A 152 22.33 6.37 -3.57
C ASP A 152 21.37 6.03 -4.72
N MET A 153 21.28 4.76 -5.09
CA MET A 153 20.35 4.32 -6.14
C MET A 153 18.89 4.36 -5.65
N THR A 154 18.64 4.05 -4.37
CA THR A 154 17.29 4.03 -3.78
C THR A 154 16.80 5.41 -3.36
N GLU A 155 17.68 6.27 -2.86
CA GLU A 155 17.36 7.57 -2.25
C GLU A 155 17.89 8.76 -3.07
N GLY A 156 19.01 8.57 -3.78
CA GLY A 156 19.91 9.65 -4.21
C GLY A 156 20.03 9.87 -5.72
N MET A 157 19.16 9.30 -6.55
CA MET A 157 19.18 9.62 -7.98
C MET A 157 18.63 11.02 -8.21
N THR A 158 19.52 12.01 -8.19
CA THR A 158 19.30 13.43 -8.53
C THR A 158 18.59 13.60 -9.87
N SER A 159 18.68 12.62 -10.77
CA SER A 159 17.86 12.51 -11.97
C SER A 159 16.79 11.42 -11.81
N VAL A 160 15.56 11.89 -11.64
CA VAL A 160 14.32 11.11 -11.58
C VAL A 160 14.17 10.19 -12.78
N GLU A 161 14.60 10.65 -13.95
CA GLU A 161 14.55 9.88 -15.19
C GLU A 161 15.48 8.67 -15.13
N ARG A 162 16.69 8.87 -14.61
CA ARG A 162 17.63 7.76 -14.43
C ARG A 162 17.08 6.74 -13.43
N TYR A 163 16.45 7.19 -12.34
CA TYR A 163 15.79 6.30 -11.37
C TYR A 163 14.68 5.47 -12.00
N ARG A 164 13.77 6.12 -12.73
CA ARG A 164 12.70 5.43 -13.47
C ARG A 164 13.27 4.42 -14.44
N ARG A 165 14.31 4.78 -15.19
CA ARG A 165 14.97 3.88 -16.13
C ARG A 165 15.60 2.67 -15.43
N ALA A 166 16.32 2.89 -14.32
CA ALA A 166 16.91 1.81 -13.51
C ALA A 166 15.84 0.86 -12.96
N ARG A 167 14.78 1.41 -12.35
CA ARG A 167 13.65 0.66 -11.81
C ARG A 167 12.92 -0.14 -12.89
N SER A 168 12.55 0.49 -14.02
CA SER A 168 11.88 -0.19 -15.12
C SER A 168 12.76 -1.29 -15.73
N TRP A 169 14.05 -1.03 -15.90
CA TRP A 169 14.98 -2.03 -16.41
C TRP A 169 15.10 -3.23 -15.47
N LEU A 170 15.22 -3.01 -14.15
CA LEU A 170 15.21 -4.09 -13.16
C LEU A 170 13.88 -4.85 -13.16
N LEU A 171 12.76 -4.14 -13.15
CA LEU A 171 11.41 -4.71 -13.17
C LEU A 171 11.20 -5.64 -14.38
N GLU A 172 11.62 -5.22 -15.57
CA GLU A 172 11.49 -6.02 -16.79
C GLU A 172 12.31 -7.31 -16.76
N ARG A 173 13.47 -7.32 -16.08
CA ARG A 173 14.39 -8.48 -16.04
C ARG A 173 14.17 -9.39 -14.83
N LEU A 174 13.78 -8.82 -13.71
CA LEU A 174 13.48 -9.56 -12.48
C LEU A 174 12.02 -10.01 -12.41
N HIS A 175 11.15 -9.39 -13.20
CA HIS A 175 9.69 -9.60 -13.21
C HIS A 175 8.99 -9.23 -11.89
N PHE A 176 9.66 -8.47 -11.03
CA PHE A 176 9.09 -7.83 -9.85
C PHE A 176 9.81 -6.52 -9.55
N ASP A 177 9.15 -5.64 -8.80
CA ASP A 177 9.67 -4.33 -8.48
C ASP A 177 10.58 -4.38 -7.25
N LEU A 178 11.87 -4.69 -7.48
CA LEU A 178 12.84 -4.83 -6.39
C LEU A 178 12.93 -3.58 -5.50
N LEU A 179 12.78 -2.38 -6.07
CA LEU A 179 12.88 -1.14 -5.29
C LEU A 179 11.61 -0.85 -4.46
N ALA A 180 10.47 -1.44 -4.82
CA ALA A 180 9.26 -1.37 -4.01
C ALA A 180 9.16 -2.53 -2.99
N HIS A 181 9.95 -3.59 -3.19
CA HIS A 181 10.17 -4.68 -2.25
C HIS A 181 11.59 -4.58 -1.67
N ASP A 182 11.90 -3.39 -1.17
CA ASP A 182 13.24 -3.01 -0.71
C ASP A 182 13.74 -3.79 0.51
N ASP A 183 12.85 -4.51 1.20
CA ASP A 183 13.24 -5.49 2.20
C ASP A 183 14.16 -6.56 1.58
N TRP A 184 14.00 -6.90 0.30
CA TRP A 184 14.82 -7.88 -0.42
C TRP A 184 16.17 -7.36 -0.91
N LEU A 185 16.46 -6.06 -0.78
CA LEU A 185 17.73 -5.50 -1.21
C LEU A 185 18.90 -6.10 -0.42
N GLY A 186 19.95 -6.49 -1.14
CA GLY A 186 21.11 -7.19 -0.59
C GLY A 186 20.80 -8.60 -0.07
N GLY A 187 19.59 -9.13 -0.27
CA GLY A 187 19.20 -10.46 0.17
C GLY A 187 19.29 -11.54 -0.91
N ILE A 188 19.25 -12.80 -0.48
CA ILE A 188 19.20 -13.97 -1.38
C ILE A 188 18.03 -14.89 -0.99
N GLY A 189 17.14 -15.19 -1.93
CA GLY A 189 16.03 -16.13 -1.70
C GLY A 189 16.27 -17.50 -2.34
N LEU A 190 16.18 -18.59 -1.58
CA LEU A 190 16.04 -19.95 -2.11
C LEU A 190 14.55 -20.26 -2.21
N VAL A 191 14.06 -20.53 -3.41
CA VAL A 191 12.66 -20.81 -3.72
C VAL A 191 12.52 -22.24 -4.21
N ALA A 192 11.73 -23.03 -3.51
CA ALA A 192 11.37 -24.38 -3.85
C ALA A 192 9.85 -24.44 -4.13
N PRO A 193 9.42 -24.43 -5.40
CA PRO A 193 8.02 -24.62 -5.79
C PRO A 193 7.41 -25.87 -5.17
N ASN A 194 6.09 -25.95 -5.04
CA ASN A 194 5.48 -27.18 -4.55
C ASN A 194 5.82 -28.36 -5.47
N PRO A 195 6.49 -29.43 -5.00
CA PRO A 195 7.01 -30.49 -5.86
C PRO A 195 5.93 -31.51 -6.28
N LEU A 196 4.78 -31.54 -5.61
CA LEU A 196 3.71 -32.51 -5.89
C LEU A 196 2.48 -31.86 -6.53
N LEU A 197 2.10 -30.66 -6.10
CA LEU A 197 0.87 -29.97 -6.53
C LEU A 197 1.16 -28.93 -7.62
N GLY A 198 0.45 -29.05 -8.74
CA GLY A 198 0.36 -28.04 -9.79
C GLY A 198 -0.81 -27.05 -9.58
N SER A 199 -1.78 -27.41 -8.74
CA SER A 199 -2.78 -26.51 -8.16
C SER A 199 -3.54 -27.22 -7.04
N SER A 200 -4.26 -26.46 -6.21
CA SER A 200 -5.22 -26.96 -5.22
C SER A 200 -6.53 -26.22 -5.38
N ARG A 201 -7.66 -26.91 -5.16
CA ARG A 201 -9.00 -26.32 -5.16
C ARG A 201 -9.82 -26.89 -4.03
N ALA A 202 -10.52 -26.00 -3.32
CA ALA A 202 -11.56 -26.37 -2.38
C ALA A 202 -12.94 -26.14 -3.02
N ARG A 203 -13.89 -27.07 -2.79
CA ARG A 203 -15.28 -26.95 -3.21
C ARG A 203 -16.19 -27.35 -2.05
N ILE A 204 -17.25 -26.59 -1.84
CA ILE A 204 -18.33 -26.95 -0.92
C ILE A 204 -19.52 -27.47 -1.73
N SER A 205 -20.15 -28.53 -1.25
CA SER A 205 -21.40 -29.07 -1.79
C SER A 205 -22.41 -29.24 -0.67
N THR A 206 -23.58 -28.63 -0.82
CA THR A 206 -24.67 -28.73 0.14
C THR A 206 -25.49 -29.99 -0.15
N ARG A 207 -25.75 -30.78 0.89
CA ARG A 207 -26.68 -31.91 0.85
C ARG A 207 -28.07 -31.44 1.29
N GLY A 208 -29.12 -32.10 0.79
CA GLY A 208 -30.52 -31.69 1.03
C GLY A 208 -30.99 -31.65 2.49
N ASN A 209 -30.16 -32.10 3.44
CA ASN A 209 -30.41 -32.07 4.88
C ASN A 209 -29.70 -30.91 5.62
N GLY A 210 -29.14 -29.92 4.90
CA GLY A 210 -28.40 -28.81 5.48
C GLY A 210 -26.97 -29.16 5.95
N THR A 211 -26.50 -30.38 5.68
CA THR A 211 -25.09 -30.75 5.85
C THR A 211 -24.29 -30.40 4.61
N GLU A 212 -23.00 -30.14 4.79
CA GLU A 212 -22.13 -29.73 3.71
C GLU A 212 -20.94 -30.65 3.61
N THR A 213 -20.54 -30.97 2.39
CA THR A 213 -19.30 -31.69 2.13
C THR A 213 -18.32 -30.73 1.51
N VAL A 214 -17.23 -30.48 2.22
CA VAL A 214 -16.07 -29.77 1.68
C VAL A 214 -15.15 -30.80 1.07
N THR A 215 -14.74 -30.59 -0.16
CA THR A 215 -13.74 -31.40 -0.85
C THR A 215 -12.57 -30.52 -1.24
N VAL A 216 -11.37 -30.91 -0.82
CA VAL A 216 -10.11 -30.33 -1.32
C VAL A 216 -9.50 -31.35 -2.25
N ALA A 217 -9.16 -30.90 -3.45
CA ALA A 217 -8.50 -31.72 -4.45
C ALA A 217 -7.29 -30.99 -5.03
N GLY A 218 -6.17 -31.71 -5.09
CA GLY A 218 -4.95 -31.27 -5.75
C GLY A 218 -4.89 -31.72 -7.20
N ARG A 219 -4.29 -30.92 -8.08
CA ARG A 219 -3.83 -31.40 -9.38
C ARG A 219 -2.37 -31.84 -9.25
N PRO A 220 -2.02 -33.12 -9.52
CA PRO A 220 -0.63 -33.56 -9.45
C PRO A 220 0.23 -32.89 -10.53
N ARG A 221 1.50 -32.68 -10.20
CA ARG A 221 2.57 -32.45 -11.18
C ARG A 221 2.86 -33.72 -11.99
N ARG A 222 3.58 -33.56 -13.10
CA ARG A 222 3.88 -34.69 -13.99
C ARG A 222 4.70 -35.74 -13.24
N GLY A 223 4.16 -36.96 -13.12
CA GLY A 223 4.82 -38.07 -12.44
C GLY A 223 4.72 -38.03 -10.91
N ALA A 224 4.07 -37.03 -10.32
CA ALA A 224 3.83 -36.97 -8.89
C ALA A 224 2.56 -37.77 -8.52
N THR A 225 2.61 -38.47 -7.39
CA THR A 225 1.42 -39.02 -6.74
C THR A 225 1.00 -38.12 -5.58
N LEU A 226 -0.32 -37.94 -5.44
CA LEU A 226 -0.92 -37.24 -4.30
C LEU A 226 -1.54 -38.23 -3.30
N ASP A 227 -1.40 -39.54 -3.51
CA ASP A 227 -1.92 -40.55 -2.61
C ASP A 227 -1.19 -40.52 -1.26
N GLY A 228 -1.95 -40.70 -0.16
CA GLY A 228 -1.39 -40.71 1.19
C GLY A 228 -0.94 -39.36 1.74
N LEU A 229 -1.30 -38.24 1.09
CA LEU A 229 -1.11 -36.90 1.67
C LEU A 229 -2.16 -36.64 2.75
N LYS A 230 -1.78 -35.89 3.77
CA LYS A 230 -2.67 -35.50 4.86
C LYS A 230 -3.27 -34.13 4.56
N ILE A 231 -4.59 -34.02 4.58
CA ILE A 231 -5.32 -32.76 4.51
C ILE A 231 -5.90 -32.45 5.88
N VAL A 232 -5.61 -31.26 6.40
CA VAL A 232 -6.16 -30.76 7.66
C VAL A 232 -7.10 -29.62 7.35
N PHE A 233 -8.39 -29.82 7.61
CA PHE A 233 -9.42 -28.78 7.50
C PHE A 233 -9.54 -28.04 8.81
N HIS A 234 -9.60 -26.71 8.74
CA HIS A 234 -9.82 -25.87 9.91
C HIS A 234 -10.91 -24.83 9.61
N GLU A 235 -11.97 -24.83 10.42
CA GLU A 235 -13.10 -23.93 10.28
C GLU A 235 -13.02 -22.83 11.34
N ARG A 236 -13.20 -21.58 10.91
CA ARG A 236 -13.39 -20.43 11.80
C ARG A 236 -14.85 -19.98 11.72
N ARG A 237 -15.46 -19.81 12.89
CA ARG A 237 -16.82 -19.31 13.09
C ARG A 237 -16.80 -18.04 13.93
N VAL A 238 -17.92 -17.32 13.94
CA VAL A 238 -18.10 -16.12 14.81
C VAL A 238 -17.79 -16.42 16.28
N ALA A 239 -18.18 -17.60 16.77
CA ALA A 239 -17.98 -18.00 18.16
C ALA A 239 -16.59 -18.62 18.46
N GLY A 240 -15.71 -18.78 17.46
CA GLY A 240 -14.38 -19.39 17.61
C GLY A 240 -14.07 -20.44 16.56
N THR A 241 -13.18 -21.38 16.88
CA THR A 241 -12.79 -22.48 15.97
C THR A 241 -13.86 -23.57 15.99
N GLY A 242 -14.40 -23.93 14.82
CA GLY A 242 -15.46 -24.93 14.68
C GLY A 242 -14.91 -26.34 14.56
N ILE A 243 -14.25 -26.63 13.44
CA ILE A 243 -13.77 -27.97 13.07
C ILE A 243 -12.26 -27.94 12.90
N HIS A 244 -11.61 -29.01 13.37
CA HIS A 244 -10.23 -29.37 13.04
C HIS A 244 -10.22 -30.86 12.67
N ALA A 245 -10.27 -31.17 11.38
CA ALA A 245 -10.44 -32.53 10.89
C ALA A 245 -9.29 -32.94 9.97
N GLU A 246 -8.78 -34.14 10.17
CA GLU A 246 -7.67 -34.69 9.40
C GLU A 246 -8.17 -35.80 8.48
N HIS A 247 -7.81 -35.73 7.20
CA HIS A 247 -8.15 -36.72 6.21
C HIS A 247 -6.93 -37.10 5.39
N VAL A 248 -6.94 -38.30 4.84
CA VAL A 248 -5.92 -38.74 3.89
C VAL A 248 -6.50 -38.62 2.49
N THR A 249 -5.70 -38.14 1.55
CA THR A 249 -6.07 -38.08 0.14
C THR A 249 -6.24 -39.47 -0.45
N ASP A 250 -7.20 -39.60 -1.36
CA ASP A 250 -7.36 -40.79 -2.18
C ASP A 250 -6.34 -40.82 -3.36
N ALA A 251 -6.46 -41.86 -4.19
CA ALA A 251 -5.63 -42.03 -5.40
C ALA A 251 -5.77 -40.88 -6.42
N PHE A 252 -6.82 -40.06 -6.31
CA PHE A 252 -7.03 -38.88 -7.15
C PHE A 252 -6.50 -37.59 -6.50
N GLY A 253 -5.93 -37.67 -5.30
CA GLY A 253 -5.42 -36.52 -4.56
C GLY A 253 -6.53 -35.67 -3.93
N ALA A 254 -7.70 -36.26 -3.68
CA ALA A 254 -8.84 -35.60 -3.07
C ALA A 254 -9.11 -36.11 -1.66
N ALA A 255 -9.54 -35.21 -0.78
CA ALA A 255 -10.11 -35.57 0.51
C ALA A 255 -11.36 -34.74 0.79
N SER A 256 -12.34 -35.35 1.44
CA SER A 256 -13.60 -34.70 1.78
C SER A 256 -13.90 -34.77 3.27
N ALA A 257 -14.32 -33.64 3.83
CA ALA A 257 -14.83 -33.55 5.19
C ALA A 257 -16.33 -33.27 5.16
N LEU A 258 -17.09 -34.00 5.98
CA LEU A 258 -18.51 -33.72 6.21
C LEU A 258 -18.64 -32.74 7.37
N ILE A 259 -19.26 -31.61 7.12
CA ILE A 259 -19.51 -30.56 8.10
C ILE A 259 -21.02 -30.49 8.37
N THR A 260 -21.37 -30.59 9.66
CA THR A 260 -22.76 -30.51 10.10
C THR A 260 -23.09 -29.04 10.36
N GLY A 261 -24.06 -28.50 9.63
CA GLY A 261 -24.33 -27.06 9.58
C GLY A 261 -23.58 -26.37 8.43
N GLY A 262 -23.92 -25.10 8.18
CA GLY A 262 -23.26 -24.31 7.14
C GLY A 262 -21.83 -23.94 7.51
N VAL A 263 -20.91 -24.02 6.55
CA VAL A 263 -19.52 -23.59 6.72
C VAL A 263 -19.41 -22.07 6.59
N GLU A 264 -18.86 -21.41 7.61
CA GLU A 264 -18.65 -19.95 7.64
C GLU A 264 -17.34 -19.58 6.92
N GLU A 265 -16.21 -19.76 7.60
CA GLU A 265 -14.90 -19.63 7.01
C GLU A 265 -14.12 -20.94 7.13
N LEU A 266 -13.45 -21.35 6.06
CA LEU A 266 -12.72 -22.60 6.05
C LEU A 266 -11.37 -22.42 5.38
N GLY A 267 -10.35 -22.95 6.05
CA GLY A 267 -9.01 -23.11 5.51
C GLY A 267 -8.62 -24.59 5.46
N HIS A 268 -7.54 -24.88 4.75
CA HIS A 268 -7.00 -26.23 4.66
C HIS A 268 -5.48 -26.24 4.52
N GLN A 269 -4.86 -27.26 5.09
CA GLN A 269 -3.44 -27.55 4.95
C GLN A 269 -3.24 -28.88 4.25
N ILE A 270 -2.22 -28.98 3.39
CA ILE A 270 -1.81 -30.23 2.76
C ILE A 270 -0.39 -30.55 3.21
N LEU A 271 -0.21 -31.70 3.85
CA LEU A 271 1.05 -32.17 4.41
C LEU A 271 1.49 -33.47 3.74
N CYS A 272 2.77 -33.55 3.40
CA CYS A 272 3.42 -34.76 2.97
C CYS A 272 4.27 -35.30 4.12
N PRO A 273 4.14 -36.59 4.50
CA PRO A 273 4.93 -37.18 5.59
C PRO A 273 6.45 -37.01 5.42
N ARG A 274 6.93 -36.99 4.16
CA ARG A 274 8.35 -36.85 3.84
C ARG A 274 8.81 -35.41 3.60
N ARG A 275 7.93 -34.54 3.07
CA ARG A 275 8.29 -33.18 2.61
C ARG A 275 7.80 -32.07 3.54
N GLY A 276 7.02 -32.42 4.56
CA GLY A 276 6.38 -31.48 5.48
C GLY A 276 5.18 -30.79 4.85
N LEU A 277 4.94 -29.55 5.28
CA LEU A 277 3.83 -28.71 4.81
C LEU A 277 4.06 -28.28 3.35
N LEU A 278 3.07 -28.55 2.49
CA LEU A 278 3.12 -28.26 1.06
C LEU A 278 2.16 -27.13 0.64
N HIS A 279 1.08 -26.92 1.39
CA HIS A 279 0.04 -25.94 1.08
C HIS A 279 -0.68 -25.55 2.37
N ASP A 280 -1.04 -24.27 2.50
CA ASP A 280 -1.69 -23.69 3.68
C ASP A 280 -2.59 -22.54 3.23
N GLU A 281 -3.86 -22.86 3.00
CA GLU A 281 -4.88 -21.87 2.70
C GLU A 281 -5.52 -21.43 4.03
N PRO A 282 -5.39 -20.17 4.45
CA PRO A 282 -6.03 -19.68 5.67
C PRO A 282 -7.55 -19.65 5.54
N PRO A 283 -8.31 -19.57 6.65
CA PRO A 283 -9.76 -19.51 6.60
C PRO A 283 -10.27 -18.34 5.78
N GLY A 284 -11.04 -18.66 4.75
CA GLY A 284 -11.69 -17.70 3.87
C GLY A 284 -13.19 -17.94 3.79
N TRP A 285 -13.93 -16.88 3.48
CA TRP A 285 -15.37 -16.94 3.26
C TRP A 285 -15.69 -17.64 1.95
N PHE A 286 -16.68 -18.53 1.98
CA PHE A 286 -17.30 -19.06 0.76
C PHE A 286 -18.51 -18.20 0.41
N PHE A 287 -18.50 -17.56 -0.76
CA PHE A 287 -19.63 -16.77 -1.24
C PHE A 287 -20.84 -17.69 -1.53
N ARG A 288 -21.85 -17.66 -0.65
CA ARG A 288 -23.07 -18.47 -0.74
C ARG A 288 -24.27 -17.67 -1.23
N SER A 289 -24.37 -16.44 -0.76
CA SER A 289 -25.37 -15.44 -1.11
C SER A 289 -24.88 -14.08 -0.58
N PHE A 290 -25.37 -12.99 -1.14
CA PHE A 290 -25.24 -11.69 -0.49
C PHE A 290 -26.50 -11.47 0.35
N SER A 291 -26.36 -11.23 1.64
CA SER A 291 -27.43 -10.73 2.49
C SER A 291 -26.93 -9.49 3.19
N MET A 292 -27.49 -8.34 2.85
CA MET A 292 -27.16 -7.07 3.49
C MET A 292 -27.85 -7.04 4.86
N GLN A 293 -27.10 -7.39 5.91
CA GLN A 293 -27.51 -7.14 7.28
C GLN A 293 -26.83 -5.86 7.76
N THR A 294 -27.65 -4.85 8.01
CA THR A 294 -27.26 -3.61 8.68
C THR A 294 -26.88 -3.93 10.12
N ASN A 295 -25.58 -3.97 10.39
CA ASN A 295 -25.07 -3.94 11.76
C ASN A 295 -25.36 -2.55 12.34
N VAL A 296 -25.99 -2.51 13.52
CA VAL A 296 -26.09 -1.29 14.32
C VAL A 296 -24.74 -1.11 15.05
N PRO A 297 -23.98 -0.04 14.77
CA PRO A 297 -22.68 0.18 15.39
C PRO A 297 -22.81 0.57 16.86
N VAL A 298 -21.77 0.29 17.64
CA VAL A 298 -21.64 0.63 19.07
C VAL A 298 -21.24 2.12 19.28
N GLY A 299 -21.16 2.90 18.19
CA GLY A 299 -21.02 4.37 18.19
C GLY A 299 -20.78 4.95 16.79
N GLU A 300 -21.34 6.13 16.50
CA GLU A 300 -21.31 6.80 15.17
C GLU A 300 -20.81 8.25 15.28
N ARG A 301 -19.99 8.70 14.31
CA ARG A 301 -19.77 10.14 14.08
C ARG A 301 -20.74 10.61 12.99
N ILE A 302 -21.77 11.37 13.36
CA ILE A 302 -22.74 11.94 12.43
C ILE A 302 -22.36 13.40 12.16
N ALA A 303 -22.01 13.72 10.92
CA ALA A 303 -21.92 15.09 10.45
C ALA A 303 -23.11 15.40 9.53
N ASN A 304 -23.97 16.34 9.96
CA ASN A 304 -25.02 16.88 9.10
C ASN A 304 -24.38 17.96 8.21
N PRO A 305 -24.27 17.75 6.89
CA PRO A 305 -23.67 18.75 6.02
C PRO A 305 -24.53 20.03 6.01
N MET A 306 -23.93 21.20 6.26
CA MET A 306 -24.61 22.48 6.04
C MET A 306 -25.09 22.58 4.58
N ARG A 307 -26.41 22.76 4.36
CA ARG A 307 -27.01 22.88 3.02
C ARG A 307 -26.34 23.99 2.21
N ARG A 308 -25.58 23.62 1.17
CA ARG A 308 -25.09 24.57 0.16
C ARG A 308 -26.19 24.81 -0.87
N ARG A 309 -26.34 26.06 -1.34
CA ARG A 309 -27.32 26.48 -2.38
C ARG A 309 -27.28 25.70 -3.71
N ARG A 310 -26.31 24.79 -3.93
CA ARG A 310 -26.09 24.03 -5.18
C ARG A 310 -25.70 22.55 -4.95
N SER A 311 -25.91 21.97 -3.77
CA SER A 311 -25.63 20.55 -3.52
C SER A 311 -26.93 19.76 -3.35
N THR A 312 -27.09 18.67 -4.10
CA THR A 312 -28.15 17.65 -3.95
C THR A 312 -27.84 16.63 -2.86
N VAL A 313 -26.58 16.54 -2.42
CA VAL A 313 -26.16 15.62 -1.35
C VAL A 313 -26.51 16.23 0.00
N ALA A 314 -27.71 15.92 0.49
CA ALA A 314 -28.19 16.24 1.83
C ALA A 314 -28.21 15.00 2.74
N GLU A 315 -27.39 13.99 2.44
CA GLU A 315 -27.30 12.79 3.27
C GLU A 315 -26.26 12.99 4.40
N PRO A 316 -26.59 12.62 5.66
CA PRO A 316 -25.67 12.72 6.79
C PRO A 316 -24.45 11.82 6.57
N LEU A 317 -23.25 12.35 6.78
CA LEU A 317 -22.02 11.55 6.74
C LEU A 317 -21.92 10.78 8.06
N VAL A 318 -22.12 9.46 7.99
CA VAL A 318 -21.95 8.53 9.12
C VAL A 318 -20.60 7.83 8.97
N THR A 319 -19.68 8.06 9.90
CA THR A 319 -18.33 7.48 9.88
C THR A 319 -18.14 6.52 11.04
N SER A 320 -17.72 5.28 10.74
CA SER A 320 -17.42 4.23 11.74
C SER A 320 -15.98 4.37 12.25
N ILE A 321 -15.78 4.35 13.56
CA ILE A 321 -14.47 4.64 14.18
C ILE A 321 -13.74 3.35 14.61
N TRP A 322 -12.46 3.22 14.26
CA TRP A 322 -11.61 2.09 14.64
C TRP A 322 -10.49 2.50 15.61
N ARG A 323 -10.19 1.67 16.62
CA ARG A 323 -9.04 1.82 17.55
C ARG A 323 -7.89 0.90 17.16
N PRO A 324 -6.66 1.41 16.95
CA PRO A 324 -5.47 0.58 16.83
C PRO A 324 -4.95 0.13 18.21
N PRO A 325 -4.36 -1.07 18.33
CA PRO A 325 -3.55 -1.44 19.49
C PRO A 325 -2.19 -0.73 19.47
N GLU A 326 -1.71 -0.35 20.65
CA GLU A 326 -0.42 0.30 20.88
C GLU A 326 0.71 -0.75 20.93
N VAL A 327 1.74 -0.60 20.08
CA VAL A 327 2.90 -1.53 20.04
C VAL A 327 4.14 -0.79 20.53
N GLN A 328 4.63 -1.17 21.70
CA GLN A 328 5.94 -0.74 22.20
C GLN A 328 7.04 -1.56 21.51
N GLN A 329 8.09 -0.89 21.05
CA GLN A 329 9.30 -1.53 20.52
C GLN A 329 10.37 -1.60 21.60
N PRO A 330 10.88 -2.79 21.95
CA PRO A 330 12.17 -2.92 22.60
C PRO A 330 13.30 -2.95 21.55
N VAL A 331 14.40 -2.27 21.88
CA VAL A 331 15.71 -2.45 21.21
C VAL A 331 16.46 -3.56 21.94
N VAL A 332 17.19 -4.38 21.17
CA VAL A 332 18.50 -5.04 21.43
C VAL A 332 18.52 -6.50 20.92
N THR A 333 19.64 -6.83 20.25
CA THR A 333 20.04 -8.06 19.53
C THR A 333 19.27 -8.40 18.24
N THR A 334 19.88 -8.09 17.09
CA THR A 334 19.38 -8.42 15.75
C THR A 334 19.59 -9.90 15.43
N SER A 335 18.63 -10.74 15.80
CA SER A 335 18.46 -12.03 15.13
C SER A 335 18.05 -11.81 13.65
N PRO A 336 18.27 -12.79 12.74
CA PRO A 336 17.85 -12.67 11.34
C PRO A 336 16.35 -12.40 11.19
N VAL A 337 15.51 -13.05 11.99
CA VAL A 337 14.06 -12.80 12.04
C VAL A 337 13.73 -11.36 12.45
N MET A 338 14.36 -10.82 13.51
CA MET A 338 14.14 -9.43 13.93
C MET A 338 14.59 -8.43 12.89
N ARG A 339 15.71 -8.70 12.22
CA ARG A 339 16.21 -7.88 11.11
C ARG A 339 15.22 -7.89 9.94
N LEU A 340 14.71 -9.07 9.58
CA LEU A 340 13.71 -9.22 8.53
C LEU A 340 12.42 -8.47 8.88
N GLU A 341 11.93 -8.60 10.12
CA GLU A 341 10.78 -7.83 10.60
C GLU A 341 11.02 -6.33 10.52
N GLN A 342 12.19 -5.85 10.93
CA GLN A 342 12.54 -4.44 10.84
C GLN A 342 12.49 -3.95 9.39
N LEU A 343 13.09 -4.69 8.44
CA LEU A 343 13.07 -4.35 7.02
C LEU A 343 11.64 -4.33 6.46
N GLN A 344 10.80 -5.30 6.85
CA GLN A 344 9.40 -5.36 6.45
C GLN A 344 8.56 -4.21 7.05
N ARG A 345 8.80 -3.83 8.31
CA ARG A 345 8.17 -2.68 8.95
C ARG A 345 8.57 -1.38 8.26
N LEU A 346 9.86 -1.17 8.01
CA LEU A 346 10.34 0.01 7.26
C LEU A 346 9.72 0.11 5.87
N ARG A 347 9.55 -1.02 5.17
CA ARG A 347 8.82 -1.07 3.90
C ARG A 347 7.34 -0.74 4.08
N GLN A 348 6.68 -1.29 5.09
CA GLN A 348 5.29 -0.96 5.43
C GLN A 348 5.11 0.50 5.81
N ASP A 349 6.08 1.13 6.46
CA ASP A 349 6.04 2.56 6.79
C ASP A 349 6.13 3.40 5.49
N ARG A 350 6.97 2.99 4.53
CA ARG A 350 7.12 3.68 3.23
C ARG A 350 5.96 3.46 2.27
N PHE A 351 5.41 2.26 2.23
CA PHE A 351 4.46 1.83 1.18
C PHE A 351 3.09 1.38 1.71
N GLY A 352 2.90 1.28 3.03
CA GLY A 352 1.70 0.75 3.68
C GLY A 352 1.59 -0.78 3.67
N GLU A 353 0.40 -1.30 3.98
CA GLU A 353 0.04 -2.72 3.73
C GLU A 353 0.04 -3.08 2.22
N TYR A 354 0.16 -2.08 1.36
CA TYR A 354 0.18 -2.24 -0.08
C TYR A 354 1.40 -3.08 -0.48
N ARG A 355 1.12 -4.26 -1.02
CA ARG A 355 2.11 -5.10 -1.69
C ARG A 355 2.03 -4.75 -3.17
N PRO A 356 3.09 -4.21 -3.80
CA PRO A 356 3.13 -4.01 -5.24
C PRO A 356 3.28 -5.39 -5.91
N LEU A 357 2.20 -6.15 -5.91
CA LEU A 357 1.97 -7.24 -6.83
C LEU A 357 1.44 -6.58 -8.10
N GLN A 358 2.28 -6.55 -9.13
CA GLN A 358 1.92 -6.14 -10.48
C GLN A 358 1.56 -4.65 -10.59
N ALA A 359 2.51 -3.86 -11.05
CA ALA A 359 2.18 -2.71 -11.87
C ALA A 359 1.43 -3.22 -13.12
N ARG A 360 0.12 -3.39 -13.00
CA ARG A 360 -0.82 -3.32 -14.11
C ARG A 360 -1.73 -2.13 -13.82
N GLY A 361 -2.03 -1.40 -14.88
CA GLY A 361 -2.56 -0.04 -14.88
C GLY A 361 -3.82 0.18 -14.06
N ASP A 362 -4.14 1.46 -13.92
CA ASP A 362 -5.17 2.08 -13.09
C ASP A 362 -4.75 2.37 -11.66
N ARG A 363 -3.76 3.25 -11.52
CA ARG A 363 -3.90 4.30 -10.51
C ARG A 363 -4.31 5.57 -11.23
N ASP A 364 -5.46 6.12 -10.83
CA ASP A 364 -5.87 7.49 -11.10
C ASP A 364 -4.91 8.46 -10.37
N ASP A 365 -3.61 8.41 -10.68
CA ASP A 365 -2.63 9.40 -10.25
C ASP A 365 -3.00 10.79 -10.78
N VAL A 366 -3.91 10.83 -11.75
CA VAL A 366 -4.67 12.00 -12.20
C VAL A 366 -6.15 11.60 -12.29
N ARG A 367 -7.03 12.37 -11.65
CA ARG A 367 -8.48 12.26 -11.77
C ARG A 367 -9.04 13.59 -12.25
N ALA A 368 -9.84 13.55 -13.31
CA ALA A 368 -10.58 14.71 -13.80
C ALA A 368 -12.07 14.53 -13.47
N PHE A 369 -12.74 15.64 -13.17
CA PHE A 369 -14.18 15.69 -12.90
C PHE A 369 -14.78 16.81 -13.75
N GLU A 370 -15.75 16.50 -14.61
CA GLU A 370 -16.42 17.50 -15.46
C GLU A 370 -17.84 17.74 -14.94
N ASN A 371 -18.02 18.78 -14.14
CA ASN A 371 -19.30 19.09 -13.48
C ASN A 371 -19.86 17.93 -12.61
N GLU A 372 -18.99 17.01 -12.18
CA GLU A 372 -19.30 15.84 -11.34
C GLU A 372 -18.93 16.09 -9.87
N ARG A 373 -19.57 17.09 -9.23
CA ARG A 373 -19.26 17.46 -7.83
C ARG A 373 -19.40 16.28 -6.88
N GLU A 374 -20.46 15.49 -7.02
CA GLU A 374 -20.74 14.37 -6.12
C GLU A 374 -19.62 13.32 -6.17
N GLU A 375 -19.15 12.99 -7.37
CA GLU A 375 -18.04 12.07 -7.57
C GLU A 375 -16.73 12.62 -7.02
N ALA A 376 -16.45 13.91 -7.25
CA ALA A 376 -15.27 14.59 -6.71
C ALA A 376 -15.23 14.58 -5.18
N VAL A 377 -16.38 14.87 -4.55
CA VAL A 377 -16.51 14.85 -3.09
C VAL A 377 -16.32 13.44 -2.55
N LEU A 378 -16.96 12.43 -3.16
CA LEU A 378 -16.79 11.03 -2.77
C LEU A 378 -15.35 10.55 -2.93
N PHE A 379 -14.66 10.97 -4.00
CA PHE A 379 -13.26 10.65 -4.21
C PHE A 379 -12.38 11.21 -3.09
N ILE A 380 -12.53 12.50 -2.74
CA ILE A 380 -11.77 13.12 -1.66
C ILE A 380 -12.10 12.46 -0.30
N ARG A 381 -13.38 12.17 -0.03
CA ARG A 381 -13.78 11.46 1.20
C ARG A 381 -13.13 10.09 1.30
N ARG A 382 -13.07 9.32 0.21
CA ARG A 382 -12.36 8.03 0.17
C ARG A 382 -10.85 8.17 0.41
N LEU A 383 -10.23 9.26 -0.03
CA LEU A 383 -8.82 9.55 0.30
C LEU A 383 -8.67 9.85 1.79
N VAL A 384 -9.52 10.72 2.33
CA VAL A 384 -9.49 11.13 3.74
C VAL A 384 -9.78 9.98 4.71
N ALA A 385 -10.72 9.09 4.38
CA ALA A 385 -11.07 7.91 5.17
C ALA A 385 -9.87 6.98 5.43
N ARG A 386 -8.89 6.98 4.52
CA ARG A 386 -7.69 6.13 4.62
C ARG A 386 -6.61 6.70 5.54
N ALA A 387 -6.71 7.96 5.94
CA ALA A 387 -5.73 8.60 6.81
C ALA A 387 -5.54 7.82 8.11
N ARG A 388 -4.28 7.60 8.49
CA ARG A 388 -3.91 6.89 9.73
C ARG A 388 -3.40 7.83 10.81
N ARG A 389 -2.76 8.94 10.42
CA ARG A 389 -2.03 9.80 11.34
C ARG A 389 -2.36 11.27 11.15
N ARG A 390 -2.40 11.77 9.91
CA ARG A 390 -2.57 13.19 9.63
C ARG A 390 -3.31 13.47 8.32
N ILE A 391 -4.13 14.51 8.34
CA ILE A 391 -4.70 15.16 7.16
C ILE A 391 -4.26 16.63 7.20
N LEU A 392 -3.70 17.15 6.11
CA LEU A 392 -3.47 18.58 5.93
C LEU A 392 -4.23 19.09 4.69
N LEU A 393 -5.19 19.99 4.92
CA LEU A 393 -5.96 20.69 3.91
C LEU A 393 -5.34 22.06 3.66
N VAL A 394 -4.78 22.27 2.47
CA VAL A 394 -4.24 23.56 2.04
C VAL A 394 -5.18 24.14 1.00
N ASP A 395 -5.93 25.17 1.37
CA ASP A 395 -6.81 25.86 0.44
C ASP A 395 -7.09 27.30 0.92
N PRO A 396 -6.78 28.31 0.10
CA PRO A 396 -7.04 29.71 0.45
C PRO A 396 -8.51 30.03 0.75
N TYR A 397 -9.46 29.24 0.25
CA TYR A 397 -10.90 29.51 0.33
C TYR A 397 -11.69 28.52 1.21
N LEU A 398 -11.00 27.76 2.07
CA LEU A 398 -11.59 26.73 2.92
C LEU A 398 -12.56 27.32 3.95
N VAL A 399 -13.82 26.87 3.98
CA VAL A 399 -14.84 27.34 4.92
C VAL A 399 -15.27 26.22 5.88
N ALA A 400 -16.09 26.55 6.88
CA ALA A 400 -16.62 25.58 7.85
C ALA A 400 -17.25 24.35 7.19
N ALA A 401 -18.00 24.57 6.10
CA ALA A 401 -18.63 23.50 5.35
C ALA A 401 -17.63 22.54 4.67
N ASP A 402 -16.41 22.99 4.33
CA ASP A 402 -15.38 22.10 3.77
C ASP A 402 -14.78 21.20 4.85
N LEU A 403 -14.59 21.72 6.09
CA LEU A 403 -14.17 20.90 7.22
C LEU A 403 -15.19 19.80 7.54
N GLN A 404 -16.47 20.14 7.56
CA GLN A 404 -17.55 19.16 7.76
C GLN A 404 -17.60 18.14 6.61
N GLU A 405 -17.42 18.58 5.37
CA GLU A 405 -17.56 17.72 4.20
C GLU A 405 -16.40 16.74 4.02
N PHE A 406 -15.17 17.16 4.36
CA PHE A 406 -13.96 16.38 4.12
C PHE A 406 -13.32 15.86 5.39
N ALA A 407 -13.06 16.69 6.41
CA ALA A 407 -12.32 16.24 7.60
C ALA A 407 -13.09 15.20 8.43
N TYR A 408 -14.43 15.26 8.44
CA TYR A 408 -15.25 14.27 9.16
C TYR A 408 -15.22 12.86 8.55
N ALA A 409 -14.80 12.73 7.29
CA ALA A 409 -14.68 11.43 6.63
C ALA A 409 -13.52 10.58 7.18
N ALA A 410 -12.68 11.12 8.07
CA ALA A 410 -11.59 10.36 8.69
C ALA A 410 -12.15 9.25 9.61
N GLU A 411 -11.90 7.99 9.25
CA GLU A 411 -12.41 6.81 9.93
C GLU A 411 -11.56 6.36 11.13
N GLN A 412 -10.28 6.74 11.17
CA GLN A 412 -9.39 6.34 12.25
C GLN A 412 -9.45 7.30 13.42
N GLN A 413 -9.45 6.74 14.64
CA GLN A 413 -9.42 7.53 15.87
C GLN A 413 -8.03 8.15 16.07
N GLY A 414 -7.95 9.40 16.51
CA GLY A 414 -6.69 10.08 16.81
C GLY A 414 -5.97 10.72 15.60
N VAL A 415 -6.56 10.71 14.40
CA VAL A 415 -5.99 11.42 13.23
C VAL A 415 -5.93 12.92 13.48
N GLU A 416 -4.76 13.53 13.25
CA GLU A 416 -4.57 14.98 13.30
C GLU A 416 -5.21 15.65 12.08
N ILE A 417 -6.02 16.68 12.29
CA ILE A 417 -6.57 17.51 11.21
C ILE A 417 -5.87 18.86 11.24
N GLN A 418 -5.14 19.16 10.18
CA GLN A 418 -4.45 20.41 9.97
C GLN A 418 -5.05 21.13 8.78
N CYS A 419 -5.17 22.46 8.87
CA CYS A 419 -5.61 23.27 7.74
C CYS A 419 -4.75 24.51 7.62
N LEU A 420 -4.31 24.80 6.40
CA LEU A 420 -3.57 26.00 6.07
C LEU A 420 -4.41 26.86 5.12
N ILE A 421 -4.77 28.05 5.60
CA ILE A 421 -5.63 28.99 4.87
C ILE A 421 -4.92 30.33 4.70
N SER A 422 -5.25 31.02 3.60
CA SER A 422 -4.83 32.40 3.34
C SER A 422 -6.10 33.27 3.28
N PRO A 423 -6.54 33.87 4.40
CA PRO A 423 -7.92 34.34 4.52
C PRO A 423 -8.35 35.41 3.50
N PRO A 424 -9.27 35.13 2.54
CA PRO A 424 -9.85 36.13 1.65
C PRO A 424 -10.77 37.13 2.37
N LYS A 425 -11.09 38.23 1.66
CA LYS A 425 -12.15 39.19 2.03
C LYS A 425 -13.53 38.55 2.25
N ARG A 426 -13.74 37.31 1.78
CA ARG A 426 -15.00 36.57 1.87
C ARG A 426 -15.36 36.16 3.30
N TYR A 427 -14.39 36.02 4.22
CA TYR A 427 -14.73 35.70 5.62
C TYR A 427 -15.54 36.79 6.33
N TYR A 428 -15.54 38.03 5.81
CA TYR A 428 -16.36 39.14 6.29
C TYR A 428 -17.77 39.18 5.65
N THR A 429 -18.13 38.19 4.84
CA THR A 429 -19.49 38.07 4.31
C THR A 429 -20.39 37.31 5.29
N ARG A 430 -21.66 37.71 5.37
CA ARG A 430 -22.66 37.01 6.17
C ARG A 430 -23.07 35.74 5.44
N ALA A 431 -22.91 34.60 6.09
CA ALA A 431 -23.50 33.34 5.67
C ALA A 431 -24.92 33.23 6.24
N SER A 432 -25.81 32.56 5.50
CA SER A 432 -27.16 32.26 5.97
C SER A 432 -27.12 30.95 6.75
N SER A 433 -27.23 30.99 8.08
CA SER A 433 -27.47 29.78 8.87
C SER A 433 -28.95 29.39 8.82
N GLU A 434 -29.24 28.10 8.95
CA GLU A 434 -30.62 27.57 9.01
C GLU A 434 -31.40 28.06 10.24
N ALA A 435 -30.71 28.58 11.27
CA ALA A 435 -31.30 29.09 12.51
C ALA A 435 -31.68 30.59 12.44
N GLY A 436 -31.67 31.22 11.27
CA GLY A 436 -32.04 32.64 11.10
C GLY A 436 -30.99 33.65 11.61
N ALA A 437 -29.90 33.19 12.22
CA ALA A 437 -28.78 34.03 12.62
C ALA A 437 -27.78 34.19 11.45
N THR A 438 -27.57 35.41 10.95
CA THR A 438 -26.49 35.69 10.00
C THR A 438 -25.15 35.86 10.73
N MET A 439 -24.35 34.81 10.78
CA MET A 439 -22.95 34.87 11.24
C MET A 439 -22.02 35.22 10.07
N LEU A 440 -20.86 35.78 10.38
CA LEU A 440 -19.79 35.92 9.39
C LEU A 440 -19.19 34.54 9.09
N THR A 441 -18.80 34.28 7.84
CA THR A 441 -18.17 33.00 7.46
C THR A 441 -16.93 32.66 8.31
N GLY A 442 -16.20 33.67 8.79
CA GLY A 442 -15.08 33.43 9.73
C GLY A 442 -15.53 33.02 11.14
N GLU A 443 -16.67 33.52 11.61
CA GLU A 443 -17.26 33.12 12.90
C GLU A 443 -17.76 31.67 12.86
N GLU A 444 -18.37 31.26 11.74
CA GLU A 444 -18.78 29.87 11.52
C GLU A 444 -17.58 28.91 11.49
N LEU A 445 -16.46 29.33 10.90
CA LEU A 445 -15.24 28.52 10.88
C LEU A 445 -14.64 28.37 12.28
N VAL A 446 -14.60 29.43 13.09
CA VAL A 446 -14.17 29.35 14.50
C VAL A 446 -15.08 28.40 15.29
N ALA A 447 -16.39 28.53 15.15
CA ALA A 447 -17.34 27.63 15.82
C ALA A 447 -17.13 26.16 15.42
N GLN A 448 -16.89 25.90 14.13
CA GLN A 448 -16.63 24.55 13.63
C GLN A 448 -15.32 23.97 14.15
N ILE A 449 -14.25 24.77 14.25
CA ILE A 449 -12.97 24.32 14.83
C ILE A 449 -13.15 23.89 16.28
N VAL A 450 -13.91 24.68 17.08
CA VAL A 450 -14.21 24.34 18.47
C VAL A 450 -15.03 23.06 18.54
N ALA A 451 -16.08 22.92 17.74
CA ALA A 451 -16.90 21.71 17.70
C ALA A 451 -16.10 20.46 17.33
N MET A 452 -15.11 20.57 16.44
CA MET A 452 -14.24 19.44 16.06
C MET A 452 -13.28 18.99 17.17
N ARG A 453 -13.01 19.84 18.16
CA ARG A 453 -12.16 19.50 19.31
C ARG A 453 -12.90 18.73 20.40
N GLU A 454 -14.21 18.52 20.24
CA GLU A 454 -15.01 17.72 21.17
C GLU A 454 -14.45 16.29 21.26
N PRO A 455 -14.03 15.80 22.45
CA PRO A 455 -13.40 14.49 22.61
C PRO A 455 -14.28 13.33 22.11
N ALA A 456 -15.60 13.48 22.18
CA ALA A 456 -16.58 12.50 21.69
C ALA A 456 -16.44 12.24 20.18
N LEU A 457 -15.89 13.19 19.42
CA LEU A 457 -15.62 13.00 18.01
C LEU A 457 -14.37 12.15 17.79
N GLY A 458 -13.43 12.03 18.73
CA GLY A 458 -12.28 11.12 18.62
C GLY A 458 -11.24 11.51 17.58
N PHE A 459 -11.18 12.78 17.17
CA PHE A 459 -10.05 13.31 16.39
C PHE A 459 -8.81 13.46 17.27
N GLY A 460 -7.64 13.48 16.64
CA GLY A 460 -6.40 13.92 17.28
C GLY A 460 -6.35 15.44 17.40
N LYS A 461 -5.17 16.02 17.14
CA LYS A 461 -5.00 17.48 17.16
C LYS A 461 -5.75 18.15 16.00
N ILE A 462 -6.58 19.15 16.31
CA ILE A 462 -7.22 20.04 15.31
C ILE A 462 -6.50 21.41 15.32
N ASP A 463 -5.77 21.71 14.24
CA ASP A 463 -4.94 22.92 14.10
C ASP A 463 -5.22 23.61 12.76
N VAL A 464 -5.98 24.71 12.80
CA VAL A 464 -6.28 25.54 11.61
C VAL A 464 -5.49 26.83 11.70
N ARG A 465 -4.65 27.08 10.69
CA ARG A 465 -3.72 28.20 10.68
C ARG A 465 -3.94 29.14 9.51
N ALA A 466 -3.81 30.43 9.81
CA ALA A 466 -3.87 31.50 8.82
C ALA A 466 -2.45 32.00 8.51
N THR A 467 -2.08 31.95 7.24
CA THR A 467 -0.86 32.60 6.75
C THR A 467 -1.20 33.93 6.07
N THR A 468 -0.36 34.94 6.30
CA THR A 468 -0.37 36.22 5.58
C THR A 468 0.74 36.31 4.52
N GLN A 469 1.53 35.25 4.36
CA GLN A 469 2.55 35.18 3.33
C GLN A 469 1.91 35.26 1.94
N ARG A 470 2.42 36.17 1.10
CA ARG A 470 2.00 36.27 -0.29
C ARG A 470 2.49 35.02 -1.03
N GLY A 471 1.59 34.24 -1.61
CA GLY A 471 1.98 33.14 -2.51
C GLY A 471 1.25 31.80 -2.32
N LEU A 472 0.48 31.61 -1.26
CA LEU A 472 -0.33 30.40 -1.10
C LEU A 472 -1.59 30.51 -1.97
N HIS A 473 -1.48 30.14 -3.25
CA HIS A 473 -2.59 30.09 -4.21
C HIS A 473 -3.00 28.66 -4.59
N ASP A 474 -2.05 27.74 -4.52
CA ASP A 474 -2.26 26.35 -4.87
C ASP A 474 -2.97 25.62 -3.75
N ARG A 475 -3.71 24.55 -4.11
CA ARG A 475 -4.42 23.72 -3.15
C ARG A 475 -3.81 22.35 -3.09
N PHE A 476 -3.66 21.87 -1.86
CA PHE A 476 -3.11 20.56 -1.59
C PHE A 476 -3.96 19.80 -0.58
N LEU A 477 -4.05 18.50 -0.79
CA LEU A 477 -4.56 17.55 0.18
C LEU A 477 -3.41 16.61 0.55
N ARG A 478 -2.92 16.69 1.78
CA ARG A 478 -1.96 15.73 2.32
C ARG A 478 -2.73 14.71 3.16
N ILE A 479 -2.54 13.43 2.86
CA ILE A 479 -3.01 12.28 3.64
C ILE A 479 -1.78 11.51 4.08
N ASP A 480 -1.44 11.57 5.37
CA ASP A 480 -0.20 11.04 5.93
C ASP A 480 1.03 11.55 5.15
N ASP A 481 1.67 10.70 4.34
CA ASP A 481 2.83 11.05 3.50
C ASP A 481 2.47 11.24 2.02
N ASP A 482 1.22 11.01 1.65
CA ASP A 482 0.71 11.24 0.30
C ASP A 482 0.25 12.69 0.12
N LEU A 483 0.69 13.31 -0.97
CA LEU A 483 0.31 14.68 -1.32
C LEU A 483 -0.43 14.69 -2.67
N TRP A 484 -1.58 15.35 -2.69
CA TRP A 484 -2.38 15.58 -3.88
C TRP A 484 -2.45 17.07 -4.16
N HIS A 485 -2.27 17.44 -5.41
CA HIS A 485 -2.55 18.79 -5.92
C HIS A 485 -3.98 18.84 -6.44
N CYS A 486 -4.69 19.93 -6.12
CA CYS A 486 -6.06 20.16 -6.54
C CYS A 486 -6.14 21.44 -7.37
N GLY A 487 -6.56 21.32 -8.64
CA GLY A 487 -6.69 22.49 -9.53
C GLY A 487 -7.76 23.48 -9.08
N HIS A 488 -8.80 23.00 -8.40
CA HIS A 488 -9.87 23.82 -7.83
C HIS A 488 -9.86 23.79 -6.31
N SER A 489 -10.43 24.83 -5.70
CA SER A 489 -10.71 24.85 -4.26
C SER A 489 -11.62 23.67 -3.89
N PHE A 490 -11.47 23.14 -2.68
CA PHE A 490 -12.37 22.12 -2.14
C PHE A 490 -13.85 22.57 -2.20
N ASN A 491 -14.09 23.88 -2.10
CA ASN A 491 -15.43 24.43 -2.19
C ASN A 491 -16.03 24.42 -3.61
N GLY A 492 -15.20 24.29 -4.65
CA GLY A 492 -15.58 24.38 -6.06
C GLY A 492 -15.16 23.18 -6.92
N VAL A 493 -14.61 22.14 -6.29
CA VAL A 493 -14.23 20.91 -7.00
C VAL A 493 -15.45 20.26 -7.64
N GLY A 494 -15.32 19.91 -8.91
CA GLY A 494 -16.36 19.27 -9.73
C GLY A 494 -17.56 20.17 -10.01
N THR A 495 -17.47 21.50 -9.85
CA THR A 495 -18.58 22.42 -10.19
C THR A 495 -18.26 23.30 -11.39
N GLY A 496 -19.16 23.31 -12.39
CA GLY A 496 -19.16 24.30 -13.48
C GLY A 496 -18.08 24.14 -14.55
N ASP A 497 -16.88 23.72 -14.16
CA ASP A 497 -15.70 23.55 -15.01
C ASP A 497 -14.97 22.22 -14.73
N VAL A 498 -14.06 21.82 -15.61
CA VAL A 498 -13.22 20.63 -15.44
C VAL A 498 -12.27 20.81 -14.25
N SER A 499 -12.41 19.96 -13.24
CA SER A 499 -11.53 19.91 -12.07
C SER A 499 -10.56 18.75 -12.16
N VAL A 500 -9.25 19.02 -12.01
CA VAL A 500 -8.22 17.98 -12.01
C VAL A 500 -7.58 17.87 -10.63
N MET A 501 -7.47 16.64 -10.13
CA MET A 501 -6.67 16.28 -8.96
C MET A 501 -5.55 15.35 -9.40
N SER A 502 -4.33 15.60 -8.94
CA SER A 502 -3.16 14.79 -9.31
C SER A 502 -2.29 14.50 -8.10
N ARG A 503 -1.89 13.24 -7.94
CA ARG A 503 -0.96 12.83 -6.91
C ARG A 503 0.45 13.33 -7.23
N VAL A 504 1.10 13.94 -6.24
CA VAL A 504 2.48 14.43 -6.38
C VAL A 504 3.44 13.26 -6.21
N THR A 505 4.01 12.79 -7.31
CA THR A 505 4.91 11.61 -7.34
C THR A 505 6.16 11.69 -6.44
N ARG A 506 6.63 12.90 -6.12
CA ARG A 506 7.82 13.15 -5.28
C ARG A 506 7.55 14.35 -4.36
N PRO A 507 6.83 14.14 -3.25
CA PRO A 507 6.28 15.25 -2.48
C PRO A 507 7.29 15.86 -1.50
N GLY A 508 8.47 15.27 -1.29
CA GLY A 508 9.42 15.64 -0.22
C GLY A 508 9.71 17.13 -0.07
N GLU A 509 10.17 17.80 -1.14
CA GLU A 509 10.46 19.24 -1.11
C GLU A 509 9.21 20.08 -0.79
N LEU A 510 8.07 19.70 -1.36
CA LEU A 510 6.81 20.40 -1.17
C LEU A 510 6.22 20.15 0.23
N LEU A 511 6.41 18.95 0.79
CA LEU A 511 6.03 18.64 2.17
C LEU A 511 6.86 19.45 3.15
N THR A 512 8.19 19.54 2.95
CA THR A 512 9.07 20.39 3.76
C THR A 512 8.61 21.84 3.71
N LEU A 513 8.36 22.38 2.51
CA LEU A 513 7.87 23.74 2.33
C LEU A 513 6.52 23.97 3.02
N LEU A 514 5.56 23.05 2.87
CA LEU A 514 4.25 23.16 3.51
C LEU A 514 4.36 23.09 5.04
N ASP A 515 5.22 22.23 5.58
CA ASP A 515 5.47 22.12 7.02
C ASP A 515 6.15 23.39 7.58
N GLU A 516 7.06 24.00 6.83
CA GLU A 516 7.67 25.30 7.17
C GLU A 516 6.63 26.42 7.18
N ILE A 517 5.81 26.55 6.13
CA ILE A 517 4.74 27.56 6.05
C ILE A 517 3.73 27.36 7.18
N PHE A 518 3.33 26.11 7.42
CA PHE A 518 2.39 25.78 8.49
C PHE A 518 2.96 26.15 9.86
N SER A 519 4.24 25.86 10.10
CA SER A 519 4.94 26.19 11.36
C SER A 519 5.05 27.70 11.58
N ALA A 520 5.27 28.48 10.51
CA ALA A 520 5.35 29.94 10.56
C ALA A 520 3.97 30.64 10.65
N ALA A 521 2.88 29.97 10.28
CA ALA A 521 1.53 30.53 10.32
C ALA A 521 0.97 30.61 11.75
N GLY A 522 0.15 31.62 12.01
CA GLY A 522 -0.57 31.78 13.29
C GLY A 522 -1.88 31.00 13.30
N SER A 523 -2.46 30.75 14.48
CA SER A 523 -3.80 30.14 14.57
C SER A 523 -4.83 31.02 13.86
N PHE A 524 -5.82 30.39 13.23
CA PHE A 524 -6.91 31.14 12.60
C PHE A 524 -7.75 31.88 13.64
N GLU A 525 -7.95 31.29 14.81
CA GLU A 525 -8.69 31.91 15.91
C GLU A 525 -8.05 33.23 16.38
N ASP A 526 -6.72 33.25 16.57
CA ASP A 526 -6.00 34.47 16.94
C ASP A 526 -6.03 35.51 15.81
N TRP A 527 -5.86 35.05 14.56
CA TRP A 527 -5.95 35.93 13.40
C TRP A 527 -7.34 36.57 13.28
N TRP A 528 -8.40 35.78 13.48
CA TRP A 528 -9.78 36.25 13.43
C TRP A 528 -10.11 37.20 14.56
N ALA A 529 -9.60 36.96 15.77
CA ALA A 529 -9.75 37.86 16.91
C ALA A 529 -9.08 39.23 16.67
N ARG A 530 -7.94 39.25 15.97
CA ARG A 530 -7.17 40.47 15.65
C ARG A 530 -7.59 41.16 14.34
N ARG A 531 -8.69 40.71 13.73
CA ARG A 531 -9.10 41.19 12.40
C ARG A 531 -9.40 42.69 12.38
N PRO A 532 -9.03 43.42 11.31
CA PRO A 532 -9.48 44.79 11.11
C PRO A 532 -11.01 44.80 10.97
N GLN A 533 -11.70 45.56 11.84
CA GLN A 533 -13.14 45.79 11.70
C GLN A 533 -13.42 46.40 10.32
N PRO A 534 -14.34 45.84 9.51
CA PRO A 534 -14.66 46.42 8.21
C PRO A 534 -15.19 47.84 8.42
N ARG A 535 -14.51 48.85 7.82
CA ARG A 535 -14.99 50.24 7.89
C ARG A 535 -16.42 50.30 7.36
N PRO A 536 -17.34 51.01 8.03
CA PRO A 536 -18.71 51.15 7.55
C PRO A 536 -18.69 51.74 6.14
N ARG A 537 -19.37 51.06 5.19
CA ARG A 537 -19.46 51.51 3.80
C ARG A 537 -20.02 52.92 3.77
N THR A 538 -19.26 53.85 3.22
CA THR A 538 -19.72 55.22 3.01
C THR A 538 -20.79 55.23 1.92
N ILE A 539 -21.60 56.29 1.86
CA ILE A 539 -22.58 56.49 0.77
C ILE A 539 -21.88 56.40 -0.59
N ARG A 540 -20.64 56.88 -0.68
CA ARG A 540 -19.80 56.85 -1.88
C ARG A 540 -19.48 55.42 -2.34
N ASP A 541 -19.23 54.50 -1.39
CA ASP A 541 -18.98 53.09 -1.70
C ASP A 541 -20.24 52.38 -2.23
N ARG A 542 -21.42 52.75 -1.71
CA ARG A 542 -22.70 52.19 -2.16
C ARG A 542 -23.06 52.69 -3.57
N VAL A 543 -22.84 53.97 -3.85
CA VAL A 543 -23.04 54.56 -5.17
C VAL A 543 -22.09 53.94 -6.20
N ALA A 544 -20.81 53.74 -5.86
CA ALA A 544 -19.84 53.10 -6.73
C ALA A 544 -20.19 51.62 -7.03
N ASP A 545 -20.78 50.90 -6.07
CA ASP A 545 -21.22 49.51 -6.27
C ASP A 545 -22.49 49.44 -7.15
N MET A 546 -23.44 50.36 -6.98
CA MET A 546 -24.60 50.49 -7.88
C MET A 546 -24.18 50.81 -9.30
N LEU A 547 -23.23 51.73 -9.50
CA LEU A 547 -22.73 52.11 -10.82
C LEU A 547 -22.01 50.93 -11.50
N ARG A 548 -21.23 50.12 -10.76
CA ARG A 548 -20.60 48.91 -11.31
C ARG A 548 -21.59 47.82 -11.71
N ARG A 549 -22.67 47.64 -10.93
CA ARG A 549 -23.74 46.70 -11.26
C ARG A 549 -24.54 47.17 -12.47
N ALA A 550 -24.83 48.47 -12.58
CA ALA A 550 -25.47 49.05 -13.75
C ALA A 550 -24.60 48.91 -15.01
N ALA A 551 -23.28 49.16 -14.91
CA ALA A 551 -22.36 48.98 -16.02
C ALA A 551 -22.25 47.52 -16.49
N SER A 552 -22.27 46.55 -15.56
CA SER A 552 -22.25 45.12 -15.90
C SER A 552 -23.56 44.65 -16.55
N ALA A 553 -24.70 45.26 -16.20
CA ALA A 553 -25.99 44.97 -16.83
C ALA A 553 -26.10 45.53 -18.26
N ILE A 554 -25.38 46.62 -18.56
CA ILE A 554 -25.38 47.27 -19.88
C ILE A 554 -24.39 46.58 -20.85
N GLY A 555 -23.30 45.98 -20.35
CA GLY A 555 -22.30 45.30 -21.17
C GLY A 555 -22.62 43.87 -21.62
N GLY A 556 -23.76 43.30 -21.21
CA GLY A 556 -24.13 41.89 -21.44
C GLY A 556 -25.04 41.62 -22.63
N SER A 557 -25.22 42.57 -23.55
CA SER A 557 -26.17 42.46 -24.68
C SER A 557 -25.57 42.95 -26.01
N SER A 558 -24.55 42.25 -26.53
CA SER A 558 -24.22 42.24 -27.96
C SER A 558 -23.15 41.19 -28.28
N GLY A 559 -23.53 40.15 -29.02
CA GLY A 559 -22.58 39.11 -29.46
C GLY A 559 -23.20 37.92 -30.20
N SER A 560 -24.27 38.14 -30.97
CA SER A 560 -24.71 37.22 -32.04
C SER A 560 -24.40 37.89 -33.36
N LYS A 561 -23.46 37.34 -34.14
CA LYS A 561 -23.29 37.62 -35.57
C LYS A 561 -22.57 36.45 -36.25
N ASP A 562 -23.37 35.69 -36.99
CA ASP A 562 -23.19 35.29 -38.39
C ASP A 562 -21.78 34.96 -38.90
N ALA A 563 -21.64 33.70 -39.35
CA ALA A 563 -20.76 33.33 -40.45
C ALA A 563 -21.58 32.61 -41.53
N GLY A 564 -21.96 33.33 -42.60
CA GLY A 564 -22.07 32.75 -43.95
C GLY A 564 -20.65 32.49 -44.48
N GLY A 565 -20.38 31.55 -45.40
CA GLY A 565 -21.18 31.09 -46.52
C GLY A 565 -20.66 31.76 -47.79
N GLU A 566 -19.78 31.07 -48.53
CA GLU A 566 -19.35 31.25 -49.94
C GLU A 566 -18.66 29.90 -50.33
N ASP A 567 -18.73 29.31 -51.52
CA ASP A 567 -19.46 29.53 -52.77
C ASP A 567 -19.22 28.27 -53.66
N ALA A 568 -20.12 28.05 -54.64
CA ALA A 568 -20.17 27.01 -55.69
C ALA A 568 -20.93 25.69 -55.39
#